data_AF-A0A817FEV8-F1
#
_entry.id   AF-A0A817FEV8-F1
#
_cell.length_a   1.000
_cell.length_b   1.000
_cell.length_c   1.000
_cell.angle_alpha   90.00
_cell.angle_beta   90.00
_cell.angle_gamma   90.00
#
_symmetry.space_group_name_H-M   'P 1'
#
loop_
_entity.id
_entity.type
_entity.pdbx_description
1 polymer ?
#
loop_
_entity_poly.entity_id
_entity_poly.type
_entity_poly.pdbx_seq_one_letter_code
_entity_poly.pdbx_strand_id
1 'polypeptide(L)'
;MNDSPKLIQGLKYTLVQDDTLIYATSHTTYMAGGYVHEIQGITTEQIITGFRYLQNHRWIDRHTRATFLTFDLYNSNANLFVYFSLLLEQLSATTNLIF
;
A
#
# COMPACT_ATOMS: atom_id res chain seq x y z
N MET A 1 -14.87 -16.30 5.23
CA MET A 1 -14.64 -16.72 6.63
C MET A 1 -13.40 -17.61 6.71
N ASN A 2 -12.23 -17.07 6.35
CA ASN A 2 -10.93 -17.38 6.95
C ASN A 2 -9.89 -16.37 6.40
N ASP A 3 -10.07 -15.09 6.73
CA ASP A 3 -9.21 -13.99 6.21
C ASP A 3 -7.95 -13.77 7.07
N SER A 4 -7.81 -14.54 8.16
CA SER A 4 -6.72 -14.49 9.14
C SER A 4 -5.30 -14.53 8.55
N PRO A 5 -4.95 -15.38 7.56
CA PRO A 5 -3.59 -15.40 7.03
C PRO A 5 -3.22 -14.14 6.24
N LYS A 6 -4.19 -13.47 5.60
CA LYS A 6 -3.96 -12.25 4.81
C LYS A 6 -3.80 -11.00 5.68
N LEU A 7 -4.53 -10.95 6.80
CA LEU A 7 -4.36 -9.91 7.82
C LEU A 7 -2.93 -9.88 8.37
N ILE A 8 -2.31 -11.05 8.58
CA ILE A 8 -0.95 -11.16 9.12
C ILE A 8 0.11 -10.82 8.07
N GLN A 9 -0.14 -11.10 6.78
CA GLN A 9 0.81 -10.86 5.69
C GLN A 9 1.21 -9.38 5.58
N GLY A 10 0.27 -8.47 5.83
CA GLY A 10 0.55 -7.03 5.82
C GLY A 10 1.60 -6.60 6.83
N LEU A 11 1.79 -7.34 7.92
CA LEU A 11 2.75 -7.02 8.98
C LEU A 11 4.11 -7.73 8.77
N LYS A 12 4.24 -8.53 7.71
CA LYS A 12 5.48 -9.24 7.37
C LYS A 12 6.16 -8.55 6.20
N TYR A 13 7.48 -8.36 6.32
CA TYR A 13 8.28 -7.82 5.22
C TYR A 13 8.34 -8.83 4.06
N THR A 14 8.05 -8.35 2.86
CA THR A 14 8.14 -9.10 1.60
C THR A 14 9.38 -8.63 0.85
N LEU A 15 10.23 -9.59 0.47
CA LEU A 15 11.45 -9.32 -0.27
C LEU A 15 11.11 -8.92 -1.72
N VAL A 16 11.97 -8.09 -2.29
CA VAL A 16 11.99 -7.80 -3.73
C VAL A 16 12.15 -9.11 -4.50
N GLN A 17 11.32 -9.30 -5.52
CA GLN A 17 11.51 -10.34 -6.52
C GLN A 17 12.15 -9.72 -7.77
N ASP A 18 13.00 -10.47 -8.49
CA ASP A 18 13.90 -9.93 -9.52
C ASP A 18 13.21 -9.14 -10.65
N ASP A 19 11.91 -9.34 -10.87
CA ASP A 19 11.13 -8.68 -11.95
C ASP A 19 10.25 -7.52 -11.48
N THR A 20 10.49 -6.99 -10.27
CA THR A 20 9.63 -5.96 -9.71
C THR A 20 10.04 -4.52 -10.08
N LEU A 21 9.05 -3.65 -10.25
CA LEU A 21 9.24 -2.27 -10.70
C LEU A 21 9.98 -1.43 -9.64
N ILE A 22 10.91 -0.58 -10.11
CA ILE A 22 11.55 0.46 -9.30
C ILE A 22 10.78 1.76 -9.51
N TYR A 23 10.27 2.34 -8.42
CA TYR A 23 9.58 3.62 -8.44
C TYR A 23 10.57 4.75 -8.19
N ALA A 24 11.01 5.41 -9.26
CA ALA A 24 11.81 6.62 -9.17
C ALA A 24 10.90 7.84 -8.93
N THR A 25 11.16 8.57 -7.86
CA THR A 25 10.36 9.71 -7.42
C THR A 25 11.26 10.95 -7.31
N SER A 26 10.70 12.10 -6.99
CA SER A 26 11.50 13.33 -6.88
C SER A 26 12.52 13.32 -5.74
N HIS A 27 12.25 12.58 -4.66
CA HIS A 27 13.10 12.58 -3.45
C HIS A 27 14.00 11.34 -3.36
N THR A 28 13.52 10.18 -3.80
CA THR A 28 14.28 8.93 -3.71
C THR A 28 13.74 7.85 -4.67
N THR A 29 14.44 6.73 -4.75
CA THR A 29 14.02 5.54 -5.50
C THR A 29 13.52 4.47 -4.53
N TYR A 30 12.33 3.94 -4.78
CA TYR A 30 11.76 2.85 -4.00
C TYR A 30 11.79 1.56 -4.81
N MET A 31 12.36 0.52 -4.22
CA MET A 31 12.25 -0.85 -4.72
C MET A 31 10.91 -1.45 -4.27
N ALA A 32 10.41 -2.48 -4.96
CA ALA A 32 9.11 -3.07 -4.66
C ALA A 32 9.05 -3.93 -3.38
N GLY A 33 10.14 -4.02 -2.62
CA GLY A 33 10.15 -4.71 -1.33
C GLY A 33 9.48 -3.86 -0.26
N GLY A 34 8.83 -4.51 0.70
CA GLY A 34 8.15 -3.78 1.76
C GLY A 34 7.12 -4.61 2.51
N TYR A 35 6.37 -3.92 3.35
CA TYR A 35 5.15 -4.45 3.93
C TYR A 35 4.05 -4.30 2.89
N VAL A 36 3.37 -5.40 2.55
CA VAL A 36 2.35 -5.40 1.49
C VAL A 36 1.09 -6.04 2.04
N HIS A 37 -0.01 -5.29 1.97
CA HIS A 37 -1.33 -5.79 2.34
C HIS A 37 -2.29 -5.66 1.17
N GLU A 38 -2.81 -6.80 0.73
CA GLU A 38 -3.80 -6.85 -0.33
C GLU A 38 -5.21 -6.77 0.29
N ILE A 39 -5.91 -5.67 -0.01
CA ILE A 39 -7.30 -5.51 0.42
C ILE A 39 -8.19 -6.20 -0.61
N GLN A 40 -8.65 -7.39 -0.26
CA GLN A 40 -9.62 -8.12 -1.08
C GLN A 40 -11.03 -7.89 -0.56
N GLY A 41 -11.91 -7.40 -1.42
CA GLY A 41 -13.31 -7.18 -1.08
C GLY A 41 -14.12 -6.78 -2.30
N ILE A 42 -15.31 -7.37 -2.43
CA ILE A 42 -16.27 -6.98 -3.47
C ILE A 42 -17.18 -5.87 -2.92
N THR A 43 -17.41 -5.86 -1.60
CA THR A 43 -18.26 -4.87 -0.94
C THR A 43 -17.43 -3.77 -0.29
N THR A 44 -18.02 -2.57 -0.22
CA THR A 44 -17.43 -1.43 0.47
C THR A 44 -17.09 -1.75 1.93
N GLU A 45 -17.93 -2.53 2.63
CA GLU A 45 -17.68 -2.92 4.02
C GLU A 45 -16.45 -3.80 4.20
N GLN A 46 -16.19 -4.73 3.27
CA GLN A 46 -14.98 -5.55 3.29
C GLN A 46 -13.72 -4.70 3.10
N ILE A 47 -13.77 -3.77 2.14
CA ILE A 47 -12.67 -2.83 1.87
C ILE A 47 -12.41 -1.95 3.10
N ILE A 48 -13.46 -1.36 3.68
CA ILE A 48 -13.39 -0.54 4.90
C ILE A 48 -12.80 -1.35 6.06
N THR A 49 -13.20 -2.61 6.21
CA THR A 49 -12.68 -3.48 7.27
C THR A 49 -11.18 -3.73 7.11
N GLY A 50 -10.70 -3.96 5.89
CA GLY A 50 -9.27 -4.06 5.59
C GLY A 50 -8.49 -2.80 5.97
N PHE A 51 -8.98 -1.62 5.58
CA PHE A 51 -8.36 -0.35 5.97
C PHE A 51 -8.38 -0.11 7.49
N ARG A 52 -9.50 -0.40 8.16
CA ARG A 52 -9.61 -0.31 9.62
C ARG A 52 -8.62 -1.22 10.33
N TYR A 53 -8.42 -2.43 9.81
CA TYR A 53 -7.41 -3.34 10.35
C TYR A 53 -6.01 -2.73 10.28
N LEU A 54 -5.61 -2.19 9.11
CA LEU A 54 -4.30 -1.54 8.95
C LEU A 54 -4.14 -0.31 9.85
N GLN A 55 -5.20 0.49 9.97
CA GLN A 55 -5.22 1.66 10.86
C GLN A 55 -5.05 1.25 12.33
N ASN A 56 -5.78 0.24 12.79
CA ASN A 56 -5.71 -0.26 14.18
C ASN A 56 -4.33 -0.82 14.54
N HIS A 57 -3.58 -1.34 13.54
CA HIS A 57 -2.24 -1.87 13.73
C HIS A 57 -1.12 -0.85 13.45
N ARG A 58 -1.48 0.43 13.21
CA ARG A 58 -0.51 1.50 12.90
C ARG A 58 0.44 1.11 11.76
N TRP A 59 -0.13 0.53 10.70
CA TRP A 59 0.64 0.04 9.55
C TRP A 59 1.44 1.15 8.85
N ILE A 60 0.93 2.39 8.91
CA ILE A 60 1.68 3.60 8.56
C ILE A 60 2.07 4.30 9.85
N ASP A 61 3.37 4.54 10.02
CA ASP A 61 3.94 5.19 11.20
C ASP A 61 5.00 6.25 10.82
N ARG A 62 5.72 6.79 11.82
CA ARG A 62 6.75 7.82 11.62
C ARG A 62 7.97 7.34 10.82
N HIS A 63 8.17 6.03 10.73
CA HIS A 63 9.27 5.39 10.02
C HIS A 63 8.89 4.95 8.61
N THR A 64 7.60 4.90 8.28
CA THR A 64 7.13 4.76 6.89
C THR A 64 7.61 5.94 6.05
N ARG A 65 8.33 5.66 4.95
CA ARG A 65 8.87 6.69 4.04
C ARG A 65 8.04 6.87 2.78
N ALA A 66 7.48 5.78 2.27
CA ALA A 66 6.53 5.81 1.19
C ALA A 66 5.44 4.77 1.41
N THR A 67 4.23 5.10 0.95
CA THR A 67 3.12 4.17 0.84
C THR A 67 2.59 4.21 -0.58
N PHE A 68 2.45 3.03 -1.18
CA PHE A 68 1.86 2.86 -2.51
C PHE A 68 0.47 2.24 -2.37
N LEU A 69 -0.52 2.84 -3.03
CA LEU A 69 -1.84 2.26 -3.24
C LEU A 69 -2.02 2.04 -4.74
N THR A 70 -2.04 0.77 -5.14
CA THR A 70 -2.12 0.36 -6.54
C THR A 70 -3.33 -0.52 -6.77
N PHE A 71 -4.09 -0.23 -7.81
CA PHE A 71 -5.20 -1.08 -8.26
C PHE A 71 -5.47 -0.87 -9.75
N ASP A 72 -6.13 -1.86 -10.35
CA ASP A 72 -6.45 -1.87 -11.76
C ASP A 72 -7.94 -1.69 -11.98
N LEU A 73 -8.28 -0.89 -13.00
CA LEU A 73 -9.65 -0.68 -13.46
C LEU A 73 -9.77 -1.13 -14.91
N TYR A 74 -10.85 -1.86 -15.22
CA TYR A 74 -11.19 -2.22 -16.59
C TYR A 74 -12.55 -1.64 -16.97
N ASN A 75 -12.58 -0.92 -18.09
CA ASN A 75 -13.81 -0.43 -18.71
C ASN A 75 -14.11 -1.25 -19.96
N SER A 76 -15.06 -2.17 -19.87
CA SER A 76 -15.45 -3.05 -20.98
C SER A 76 -16.09 -2.32 -22.15
N ASN A 77 -16.75 -1.18 -21.92
CA ASN A 77 -17.40 -0.41 -22.97
C ASN A 77 -16.40 0.24 -23.92
N ALA A 78 -15.26 0.68 -23.38
CA ALA A 78 -14.16 1.27 -24.15
C ALA A 78 -13.02 0.28 -24.44
N ASN A 79 -13.12 -0.95 -23.92
CA ASN A 79 -12.04 -1.93 -23.88
C ASN A 79 -10.71 -1.34 -23.36
N LEU A 80 -10.78 -0.57 -22.28
CA LEU A 80 -9.64 0.15 -21.71
C LEU A 80 -9.27 -0.43 -20.35
N PHE A 81 -7.98 -0.70 -20.17
CA PHE A 81 -7.37 -1.06 -18.89
C PHE A 81 -6.59 0.14 -18.34
N VAL A 82 -6.77 0.44 -17.06
CA VAL A 82 -6.11 1.55 -16.37
C VAL A 82 -5.42 1.01 -15.12
N TYR A 83 -4.11 1.15 -15.08
CA TYR A 83 -3.31 0.95 -13.86
C TYR A 83 -3.28 2.25 -13.07
N PHE A 84 -3.83 2.24 -11.86
CA PHE A 84 -3.79 3.37 -10.95
C PHE A 84 -2.73 3.14 -9.88
N SER A 85 -1.86 4.14 -9.66
CA SER A 85 -0.84 4.12 -8.60
C SER A 85 -0.81 5.47 -7.90
N LEU A 86 -1.13 5.46 -6.61
CA LEU A 86 -1.00 6.61 -5.72
C LEU A 86 0.21 6.40 -4.82
N LEU A 87 1.11 7.36 -4.82
CA LEU A 87 2.27 7.41 -3.92
C LEU A 87 2.08 8.52 -2.88
N LEU A 88 2.23 8.16 -1.61
CA LEU A 88 2.37 9.10 -0.50
C LEU A 88 3.80 9.00 0.05
N GLU A 89 4.59 10.07 -0.09
CA GLU A 89 5.92 10.17 0.52
C GLU A 89 5.86 10.92 1.86
N GLN A 90 6.40 10.31 2.90
CA GLN A 90 6.61 10.94 4.21
C GLN A 90 8.09 11.24 4.39
N LEU A 91 8.46 12.47 4.04
CA LEU A 91 9.79 13.00 4.27
C LEU A 91 10.04 13.07 5.78
N SER A 92 11.24 12.66 6.20
CA SER A 92 11.60 12.77 7.60
C SER A 92 11.65 14.27 7.95
N ALA A 93 10.66 14.75 8.70
CA ALA A 93 10.75 16.05 9.31
C ALA A 93 11.82 15.98 10.41
N THR A 94 12.95 16.63 10.21
CA THR A 94 13.95 16.89 11.27
C THR A 94 13.42 17.90 12.30
N THR A 95 12.18 18.38 12.16
CA THR A 95 11.61 19.41 13.02
C THR A 95 10.59 18.79 13.96
N ASN A 96 10.88 18.85 15.27
CA ASN A 96 9.91 18.63 16.34
C ASN A 96 8.64 19.44 16.05
N LEU A 97 7.57 18.76 15.65
CA LEU A 97 6.23 19.30 15.81
C LEU A 97 5.68 18.73 17.12
N ILE A 98 5.72 19.59 18.12
CA ILE A 98 5.04 19.42 19.39
C ILE A 98 3.54 19.54 19.07
N PHE A 99 2.77 18.48 19.37
CA PHE A 99 1.32 18.57 19.52
C PHE A 99 0.99 18.97 20.95
#